data_AF-A0A7U9N493-F1
#
_entry.id   AF-A0A7U9N493-F1
#
_cell.length_a   1.000
_cell.length_b   1.000
_cell.length_c   1.000
_cell.angle_alpha   90.00
_cell.angle_beta   90.00
_cell.angle_gamma   90.00
#
_symmetry.space_group_name_H-M   'P 1'
#
loop_
_entity.id
_entity.type
_entity.pdbx_description
1 polymer ?
#
loop_
_entity_poly.entity_id
_entity_poly.type
_entity_poly.pdbx_seq_one_letter_code
_entity_poly.pdbx_strand_id
1 'polypeptide(L)'
;MMTFEKVLEVFGDYLKQDPLYEVITTSHGYTLMAWEPKRDDWYKARYMATPKILMNSLLDTYANFMEDQVTDNERDLTEQETAEIKRQCDLLRVKCMGQ
;
A
#
# COMPACT_ATOMS: atom_id res chain seq x y z
N MET A 1 -4.03 15.12 -13.56
CA MET A 1 -4.14 15.46 -12.12
C MET A 1 -4.39 14.18 -11.37
N MET A 2 -3.62 13.89 -10.31
CA MET A 2 -3.79 12.66 -9.53
C MET A 2 -5.09 12.72 -8.70
N THR A 3 -5.88 11.65 -8.74
CA THR A 3 -7.14 11.50 -7.99
C THR A 3 -7.07 10.27 -7.09
N PHE A 4 -7.98 10.17 -6.10
CA PHE A 4 -8.04 9.01 -5.22
C PHE A 4 -8.41 7.75 -6.01
N GLU A 5 -9.36 7.87 -6.92
CA GLU A 5 -9.86 6.78 -7.76
C GLU A 5 -8.74 6.19 -8.61
N LYS A 6 -7.87 7.04 -9.16
CA LYS A 6 -6.72 6.56 -9.94
C LYS A 6 -5.72 5.80 -9.06
N VAL A 7 -5.47 6.27 -7.85
CA VAL A 7 -4.60 5.58 -6.90
C VAL A 7 -5.19 4.22 -6.54
N LEU A 8 -6.48 4.15 -6.21
CA LEU A 8 -7.15 2.90 -5.89
C LEU A 8 -7.17 1.91 -7.06
N GLU A 9 -7.34 2.40 -8.29
CA GLU A 9 -7.24 1.57 -9.50
C GLU A 9 -5.84 0.94 -9.63
N VAL A 10 -4.78 1.75 -9.47
CA VAL A 10 -3.38 1.28 -9.61
C VAL A 10 -2.99 0.27 -8.54
N PHE A 11 -3.48 0.43 -7.31
CA PHE A 11 -3.17 -0.45 -6.17
C PHE A 11 -4.22 -1.55 -5.96
N GLY A 12 -5.25 -1.63 -6.81
CA GLY A 12 -6.39 -2.53 -6.59
C GLY A 12 -6.01 -4.01 -6.53
N ASP A 13 -5.04 -4.45 -7.31
CA ASP A 13 -4.59 -5.85 -7.28
C ASP A 13 -3.76 -6.16 -6.03
N TYR A 14 -2.99 -5.19 -5.52
CA TYR A 14 -2.29 -5.33 -4.24
C TYR A 14 -3.28 -5.43 -3.08
N LEU A 15 -4.24 -4.50 -2.99
CA LEU A 15 -5.23 -4.47 -1.91
C LEU A 15 -6.14 -5.70 -1.88
N LYS A 16 -6.31 -6.41 -2.99
CA LYS A 16 -7.03 -7.71 -3.02
C LYS A 16 -6.21 -8.87 -2.46
N GLN A 17 -4.89 -8.78 -2.50
CA GLN A 17 -3.98 -9.84 -2.06
C GLN A 17 -3.57 -9.69 -0.60
N ASP A 18 -3.44 -8.44 -0.13
CA ASP A 18 -3.03 -8.14 1.24
C ASP A 18 -4.25 -7.95 2.15
N PRO A 19 -4.58 -8.93 3.02
CA PRO A 19 -5.72 -8.83 3.91
C PRO A 19 -5.50 -7.87 5.09
N LEU A 20 -4.30 -7.30 5.24
CA LEU A 20 -3.95 -6.44 6.37
C LEU A 20 -4.40 -5.00 6.15
N TYR A 21 -4.58 -4.57 4.90
CA TYR A 21 -4.86 -3.17 4.59
C TYR A 21 -6.13 -3.00 3.78
N GLU A 22 -7.00 -2.12 4.27
CA GLU A 22 -8.21 -1.72 3.58
C GLU A 22 -8.24 -0.20 3.39
N VAL A 23 -8.72 0.24 2.22
CA VAL A 23 -9.04 1.65 1.99
C VAL A 23 -10.54 1.80 1.92
N ILE A 24 -11.11 2.48 2.92
CA ILE A 24 -12.54 2.74 3.02
C ILE A 24 -12.84 4.23 2.88
N THR A 25 -14.09 4.54 2.53
CA THR A 25 -14.60 5.91 2.55
C THR A 25 -15.40 6.12 3.83
N THR A 26 -15.10 7.22 4.53
CA THR A 26 -15.85 7.67 5.72
C THR A 26 -16.49 9.03 5.46
N SER A 27 -17.28 9.54 6.40
CA SER A 27 -17.79 10.93 6.36
C SER A 27 -16.69 12.00 6.31
N HIS A 28 -15.45 11.63 6.67
CA HIS A 28 -14.29 12.52 6.64
C HIS A 28 -13.41 12.31 5.39
N GLY A 29 -13.78 11.39 4.49
CA GLY A 29 -13.02 11.05 3.28
C GLY A 29 -12.34 9.68 3.37
N TYR A 30 -11.39 9.44 2.46
CA TYR A 30 -10.67 8.17 2.37
C TYR A 30 -9.82 7.92 3.62
N THR A 31 -9.86 6.69 4.12
CA THR A 31 -9.15 6.24 5.31
C THR A 31 -8.47 4.91 5.02
N LEU A 32 -7.17 4.83 5.31
CA LEU A 32 -6.43 3.57 5.27
C LEU A 32 -6.52 2.93 6.65
N MET A 33 -7.05 1.71 6.70
CA MET A 33 -7.17 0.90 7.90
C MET A 33 -6.16 -0.24 7.86
N ALA A 34 -5.61 -0.60 9.02
CA ALA A 34 -4.68 -1.71 9.18
C ALA A 34 -5.22 -2.71 10.21
N TRP A 35 -5.36 -3.96 9.77
CA TRP A 35 -5.83 -5.10 10.54
C TRP A 35 -4.65 -5.86 11.14
N GLU A 36 -4.79 -6.34 12.37
CA GLU A 36 -3.81 -7.23 13.01
C GLU A 36 -4.46 -8.61 13.23
N PRO A 37 -4.15 -9.63 12.38
CA PRO A 37 -4.76 -10.94 12.46
C PRO A 37 -4.57 -11.63 13.82
N LYS A 38 -3.46 -11.37 14.52
CA LYS A 38 -3.21 -11.98 15.83
C LYS A 38 -4.10 -11.42 16.95
N ARG A 39 -4.63 -10.21 16.75
CA ARG A 39 -5.49 -9.52 17.71
C ARG A 39 -6.96 -9.59 17.34
N ASP A 40 -7.27 -9.96 16.09
CA ASP A 40 -8.62 -9.92 15.54
C ASP A 40 -9.23 -8.51 15.68
N ASP A 41 -8.41 -7.47 15.43
CA ASP A 41 -8.81 -6.07 15.61
C ASP A 41 -8.10 -5.11 14.64
N TRP A 42 -8.76 -3.98 14.42
CA TRP A 42 -8.22 -2.82 13.71
C TRP A 42 -7.31 -2.02 14.64
N TYR A 43 -6.01 -2.02 14.38
CA TYR A 43 -5.06 -1.33 15.27
C TYR A 43 -4.71 0.08 14.79
N LYS A 44 -5.09 0.46 13.56
CA LYS A 44 -4.80 1.78 12.99
C LYS A 44 -5.83 2.19 11.94
N ALA A 45 -6.30 3.42 12.04
CA ALA A 45 -7.05 4.11 11.00
C ALA A 45 -6.40 5.46 10.72
N ARG A 46 -6.06 5.75 9.47
CA ARG A 46 -5.38 6.99 9.08
C ARG A 46 -6.18 7.73 8.01
N TYR A 47 -6.53 8.98 8.29
CA TYR A 47 -7.16 9.86 7.31
C TYR A 47 -6.20 10.20 6.16
N MET A 48 -6.66 10.02 4.93
CA MET A 48 -5.91 10.28 3.71
C MET A 48 -6.30 11.64 3.13
N ALA A 49 -5.64 12.70 3.60
CA ALA A 49 -6.03 14.07 3.26
C ALA A 49 -5.88 14.43 1.77
N THR A 50 -5.06 13.70 1.02
CA THR A 50 -4.88 13.91 -0.43
C THR A 50 -4.60 12.58 -1.15
N PRO A 51 -4.83 12.49 -2.48
CA PRO A 51 -4.43 11.33 -3.26
C PRO A 51 -2.93 11.02 -3.14
N LYS A 52 -2.09 12.05 -2.97
CA LYS A 52 -0.64 11.88 -2.79
C LYS A 52 -0.30 11.17 -1.48
N ILE A 53 -1.01 11.52 -0.40
CA ILE A 53 -0.85 10.87 0.91
C ILE A 53 -1.30 9.42 0.84
N LEU A 54 -2.42 9.14 0.16
CA LEU A 54 -2.87 7.76 -0.07
C LEU A 54 -1.83 6.95 -0.86
N MET A 55 -1.38 7.47 -2.00
CA MET A 55 -0.37 6.81 -2.84
C MET A 55 0.91 6.50 -2.06
N ASN A 56 1.45 7.48 -1.33
CA ASN A 56 2.67 7.26 -0.55
C ASN A 56 2.44 6.20 0.55
N SER A 57 1.30 6.25 1.25
CA SER A 57 1.00 5.26 2.28
C SER A 57 0.85 3.85 1.69
N LEU A 58 0.21 3.71 0.52
CA LEU A 58 0.07 2.42 -0.14
C LEU A 58 1.38 1.89 -0.75
N LEU A 59 2.30 2.78 -1.15
CA LEU A 59 3.65 2.37 -1.56
C LEU A 59 4.43 1.77 -0.39
N ASP A 60 4.33 2.37 0.79
CA ASP A 60 5.00 1.88 1.99
C ASP A 60 4.43 0.51 2.39
N THR A 61 3.11 0.33 2.38
CA THR A 61 2.48 -0.95 2.74
C THR A 61 2.72 -2.02 1.68
N TYR A 62 2.69 -1.66 0.40
CA TYR A 62 3.04 -2.57 -0.70
C TYR A 62 4.49 -3.04 -0.61
N ALA A 63 5.44 -2.17 -0.27
CA ALA A 63 6.84 -2.55 -0.12
C ALA A 63 7.01 -3.59 0.99
N ASN A 64 6.38 -3.37 2.15
CA ASN A 64 6.38 -4.33 3.26
C ASN A 64 5.72 -5.66 2.86
N PHE A 65 4.57 -5.61 2.17
CA PHE A 65 3.92 -6.82 1.68
C PHE A 65 4.83 -7.62 0.74
N MET A 66 5.51 -6.95 -0.20
CA MET A 66 6.42 -7.62 -1.12
C MET A 66 7.65 -8.20 -0.40
N GLU A 67 8.15 -7.50 0.62
CA GLU A 67 9.22 -8.00 1.48
C GLU A 67 8.80 -9.29 2.17
N ASP A 68 7.66 -9.29 2.86
CA ASP A 68 7.10 -10.45 3.55
C ASP A 68 6.90 -11.63 2.59
N GLN A 69 6.39 -11.39 1.38
CA GLN A 69 6.17 -12.44 0.37
C GLN A 69 7.47 -13.07 -0.15
N VAL A 70 8.59 -12.33 -0.13
CA VAL A 70 9.88 -12.79 -0.65
C VAL A 70 10.73 -13.44 0.45
N THR A 71 10.62 -12.95 1.68
CA THR A 71 11.42 -13.41 2.82
C THR A 71 10.71 -14.42 3.71
N ASP A 72 9.39 -14.55 3.56
CA ASP A 72 8.50 -15.26 4.50
C ASP A 72 8.67 -14.76 5.95
N ASN A 73 9.12 -13.51 6.12
CA ASN A 73 9.53 -12.94 7.40
C ASN A 73 10.65 -13.72 8.13
N GLU A 74 11.39 -14.60 7.45
CA GLU A 74 12.44 -15.44 8.06
C GLU A 74 13.86 -14.88 7.88
N ARG A 75 14.03 -13.91 6.98
CA ARG A 75 15.34 -13.34 6.62
C ARG A 75 15.22 -11.90 6.13
N ASP A 76 16.36 -11.21 6.02
CA ASP A 76 16.42 -9.90 5.37
C ASP A 76 16.39 -10.02 3.84
N LEU A 77 16.00 -8.92 3.19
CA LEU A 77 16.11 -8.75 1.75
C LEU A 77 17.58 -8.72 1.30
N THR A 78 17.84 -9.35 0.17
CA THR A 78 19.08 -9.11 -0.57
C THR A 78 19.06 -7.73 -1.24
N GLU A 79 20.22 -7.22 -1.64
CA GLU A 79 20.32 -5.97 -2.39
C GLU A 79 19.52 -6.02 -3.71
N GLN A 80 19.49 -7.18 -4.37
CA GLN A 80 18.75 -7.37 -5.61
C GLN A 80 17.24 -7.33 -5.39
N GLU A 81 16.73 -7.99 -4.35
CA GLU A 81 15.30 -7.97 -4.00
C GLU A 81 14.86 -6.56 -3.58
N THR A 82 15.69 -5.87 -2.79
CA THR A 82 15.47 -4.47 -2.41
C THR A 82 15.35 -3.57 -3.64
N ALA A 83 16.25 -3.72 -4.61
CA ALA A 83 16.24 -2.96 -5.84
C ALA A 83 14.99 -3.25 -6.69
N GLU A 84 14.53 -4.49 -6.74
CA GLU A 84 13.34 -4.88 -7.49
C GLU A 84 12.06 -4.33 -6.84
N ILE A 85 11.91 -4.46 -5.51
CA ILE A 85 10.76 -3.87 -4.79
C ILE A 85 10.72 -2.36 -5.02
N LYS A 86 11.86 -1.67 -4.91
CA LYS A 86 11.95 -0.24 -5.21
C LYS A 86 11.54 0.07 -6.64
N ARG A 87 11.97 -0.73 -7.63
CA ARG A 87 11.60 -0.55 -9.03
C ARG A 87 10.09 -0.68 -9.24
N GLN A 88 9.45 -1.66 -8.61
CA GLN A 88 7.99 -1.83 -8.66
C GLN A 88 7.25 -0.66 -8.02
N CYS A 89 7.70 -0.18 -6.86
CA CYS A 89 7.17 1.02 -6.21
C CYS A 89 7.26 2.26 -7.13
N ASP A 90 8.41 2.45 -7.78
CA ASP A 90 8.60 3.57 -8.71
C ASP A 90 7.65 3.48 -9.92
N LEU A 91 7.41 2.27 -10.46
CA LEU A 91 6.43 2.05 -11.52
C LEU A 91 4.99 2.36 -11.09
N LEU A 92 4.56 1.88 -9.93
CA LEU A 92 3.23 2.18 -9.38
C LEU A 92 3.05 3.69 -9.17
N ARG A 93 4.10 4.36 -8.65
CA ARG A 93 4.10 5.81 -8.48
C ARG A 93 3.89 6.54 -9.80
N VAL A 94 4.61 6.16 -10.85
CA VAL A 94 4.46 6.76 -12.20
C VAL A 94 3.04 6.54 -12.75
N LYS A 95 2.48 5.33 -12.60
CA LYS A 95 1.10 5.02 -13.03
C LYS A 95 0.05 5.91 -12.34
N CYS A 96 0.25 6.25 -11.07
CA CYS A 96 -0.64 7.15 -10.32
C CYS A 96 -0.54 8.61 -10.77
N MET A 97 0.64 9.07 -11.18
CA MET A 97 0.82 10.46 -11.63
C MET A 97 0.15 10.75 -12.98
N GLY A 98 -0.09 9.70 -13.78
CA GLY A 98 -0.63 9.81 -15.13
C GLY A 98 0.41 10.35 -16.12
N GLN A 99 0.39 9.84 -17.34
CA GLN A 99 0.86 10.59 -18.52
C GLN A 99 -0.29 11.45 -19.02
#